data_AF-A0A0C4XYQ0-F1
#
_entry.id   AF-A0A0C4XYQ0-F1
#
_cell.length_a   1.000
_cell.length_b   1.000
_cell.length_c   1.000
_cell.angle_alpha   90.00
_cell.angle_beta   90.00
_cell.angle_gamma   90.00
#
_symmetry.space_group_name_H-M   'P 1'
#
loop_
_entity.id
_entity.type
_entity.pdbx_description
1 polymer ?
#
loop_
_entity_poly.entity_id
_entity_poly.type
_entity_poly.pdbx_seq_one_letter_code
_entity_poly.pdbx_strand_id
1 'polypeptide(L)'
;MPAFPVALLHPLVAHLSPSTIHAHGADLEIELAPFVLGGEPVRTAIRLDGMNLPTYSLEQLAGRRLVFPLNPEPGYIDGSLYFDGRHHAVDIRELCFGKLDPHGLPVRIEGRIHFDDGARFDDTALSLAARIARPLSDAEIDALIDRAAADAGVGSIQQSGKVMAALSRHPSLRHADMALLHARVQARLLIGEAMRPR
;
A
#
# COMPACT_ATOMS: atom_id res chain seq x y z
N MET A 1 -11.51 -28.20 -10.12
CA MET A 1 -10.03 -28.07 -10.14
C MET A 1 -9.55 -28.06 -8.68
N PRO A 2 -8.26 -28.00 -8.31
CA PRO A 2 -7.92 -27.86 -6.89
C PRO A 2 -8.28 -26.45 -6.39
N ALA A 3 -8.55 -26.29 -5.10
CA ALA A 3 -8.59 -24.96 -4.48
C ALA A 3 -7.20 -24.31 -4.53
N PHE A 4 -7.16 -22.99 -4.66
CA PHE A 4 -5.92 -22.24 -4.60
C PHE A 4 -5.30 -22.35 -3.18
N PRO A 5 -4.00 -22.62 -3.05
CA PRO A 5 -3.34 -22.73 -1.75
C PRO A 5 -3.15 -21.34 -1.12
N VAL A 6 -4.20 -20.79 -0.52
CA VAL A 6 -4.18 -19.46 0.14
C VAL A 6 -3.09 -19.31 1.21
N ALA A 7 -2.62 -20.42 1.78
CA ALA A 7 -1.48 -20.44 2.71
C ALA A 7 -0.16 -19.96 2.09
N LEU A 8 -0.06 -19.85 0.76
CA LEU A 8 1.09 -19.22 0.09
C LEU A 8 1.06 -17.69 0.19
N LEU A 9 -0.11 -17.09 0.42
CA LEU A 9 -0.29 -15.65 0.51
C LEU A 9 0.15 -15.19 1.91
N HIS A 10 1.41 -14.78 2.04
CA HIS A 10 1.95 -14.23 3.28
C HIS A 10 2.08 -12.71 3.17
N PRO A 11 1.22 -11.92 3.84
CA PRO A 11 1.33 -10.47 3.80
C PRO A 11 2.61 -9.98 4.48
N LEU A 12 3.28 -9.03 3.84
CA LEU A 12 4.43 -8.34 4.41
C LEU A 12 3.99 -7.04 5.08
N VAL A 13 3.28 -6.21 4.31
CA VAL A 13 2.78 -4.89 4.72
C VAL A 13 1.60 -4.53 3.82
N ALA A 14 0.68 -3.72 4.33
CA ALA A 14 -0.35 -3.11 3.53
C ALA A 14 -0.24 -1.58 3.55
N HIS A 15 -0.58 -0.95 2.44
CA HIS A 15 -0.50 0.49 2.25
C HIS A 15 -1.88 1.02 1.87
N LEU A 16 -2.41 1.91 2.71
CA LEU A 16 -3.66 2.60 2.46
C LEU A 16 -3.35 3.98 1.88
N SER A 17 -3.92 4.28 0.71
CA SER A 17 -3.73 5.57 0.03
C SER A 17 -5.08 6.12 -0.49
N PRO A 18 -5.14 7.42 -0.81
CA PRO A 18 -6.25 7.94 -1.61
C PRO A 18 -6.35 7.19 -2.94
N SER A 19 -7.58 6.95 -3.39
CA SER A 19 -7.83 6.23 -4.63
C SER A 19 -7.45 7.07 -5.84
N THR A 20 -6.87 6.41 -6.82
CA THR A 20 -6.60 7.00 -8.14
C THR A 20 -7.80 6.95 -9.09
N ILE A 21 -8.84 6.16 -8.75
CA ILE A 21 -9.99 5.89 -9.63
C ILE A 21 -11.24 6.63 -9.15
N HIS A 22 -11.51 6.61 -7.84
CA HIS A 22 -12.70 7.23 -7.27
C HIS A 22 -12.37 8.50 -6.50
N ALA A 23 -13.03 9.61 -6.84
CA ALA A 23 -12.99 10.82 -6.04
C ALA A 23 -13.50 10.50 -4.62
N HIS A 24 -12.62 10.63 -3.63
CA HIS A 24 -12.86 10.28 -2.22
C HIS A 24 -12.92 8.77 -1.90
N GLY A 25 -12.44 7.88 -2.78
CA GLY A 25 -12.21 6.46 -2.47
C GLY A 25 -10.81 6.18 -1.92
N ALA A 26 -10.57 4.98 -1.41
CA ALA A 26 -9.28 4.52 -0.92
C ALA A 26 -8.77 3.29 -1.68
N ASP A 27 -7.47 3.23 -1.93
CA ASP A 27 -6.80 2.05 -2.44
C ASP A 27 -6.02 1.38 -1.30
N LEU A 28 -6.11 0.05 -1.19
CA LEU A 28 -5.32 -0.75 -0.26
C LEU A 28 -4.50 -1.78 -1.04
N GLU A 29 -3.19 -1.62 -1.05
CA GLU A 29 -2.25 -2.59 -1.61
C GLU A 29 -1.66 -3.43 -0.47
N ILE A 30 -1.79 -4.75 -0.55
CA ILE A 30 -1.23 -5.71 0.40
C ILE A 30 -0.08 -6.43 -0.29
N GLU A 31 1.14 -6.06 0.05
CA GLU A 31 2.34 -6.70 -0.45
C GLU A 31 2.44 -8.13 0.09
N LEU A 32 2.70 -9.08 -0.80
CA LEU A 32 2.87 -10.48 -0.44
C LEU A 32 4.35 -10.88 -0.54
N ALA A 33 4.78 -11.75 0.37
CA ALA A 33 6.06 -12.41 0.27
C ALA A 33 6.12 -13.20 -1.05
N PRO A 34 7.25 -13.20 -1.78
CA PRO A 34 7.40 -14.04 -2.95
C PRO A 34 7.18 -15.51 -2.60
N PHE A 35 6.49 -16.24 -3.46
CA PHE A 35 6.22 -17.66 -3.30
C PHE A 35 6.42 -18.41 -4.61
N VAL A 36 6.43 -19.74 -4.56
CA VAL A 36 6.53 -20.60 -5.75
C VAL A 36 5.19 -21.25 -6.02
N LEU A 37 4.70 -21.14 -7.25
CA LEU A 37 3.44 -21.73 -7.69
C LEU A 37 3.68 -22.53 -8.97
N GLY A 38 3.42 -23.84 -8.93
CA GLY A 38 3.64 -24.70 -10.10
C GLY A 38 5.09 -24.73 -10.60
N GLY A 39 6.07 -24.47 -9.73
CA GLY A 39 7.49 -24.40 -10.08
C GLY A 39 8.01 -23.00 -10.45
N GLU A 40 7.12 -22.04 -10.65
CA GLU A 40 7.48 -20.67 -11.06
C GLU A 40 7.47 -19.69 -9.87
N PRO A 41 8.42 -18.76 -9.80
CA PRO A 41 8.42 -17.71 -8.78
C PRO A 41 7.32 -16.67 -9.07
N VAL A 42 6.52 -16.36 -8.06
CA VAL A 42 5.47 -15.35 -8.12
C VAL A 42 5.82 -14.18 -7.21
N ARG A 43 5.75 -12.97 -7.77
CA ARG A 43 5.84 -11.69 -7.05
C ARG A 43 4.59 -10.89 -7.38
N THR A 44 3.76 -10.64 -6.38
CA THR A 44 2.45 -10.01 -6.57
C THR A 44 1.98 -9.35 -5.29
N ALA A 45 0.83 -8.71 -5.36
CA ALA A 45 0.12 -8.08 -4.25
C ALA A 45 -1.38 -8.32 -4.43
N ILE A 46 -2.13 -8.26 -3.32
CA ILE A 46 -3.58 -8.09 -3.39
C ILE A 46 -3.85 -6.60 -3.42
N ARG A 47 -4.58 -6.12 -4.42
CA ARG A 47 -4.98 -4.72 -4.54
C ARG A 47 -6.47 -4.62 -4.34
N LEU A 48 -6.91 -3.70 -3.49
CA LEU A 48 -8.30 -3.33 -3.30
C LEU A 48 -8.43 -1.89 -3.76
N ASP A 49 -8.89 -1.69 -4.98
CA ASP A 49 -8.93 -0.37 -5.59
C ASP A 49 -10.33 0.26 -5.37
N GLY A 50 -10.38 1.56 -5.12
CA GLY A 50 -11.63 2.31 -5.11
C GLY A 50 -12.56 2.09 -3.91
N MET A 51 -12.06 1.56 -2.80
CA MET A 51 -12.88 1.27 -1.62
C MET A 51 -13.57 2.53 -1.09
N ASN A 52 -14.86 2.43 -0.83
CA ASN A 52 -15.58 3.48 -0.12
C ASN A 52 -15.34 3.35 1.39
N LEU A 53 -14.28 4.01 1.88
CA LEU A 53 -14.00 4.09 3.30
C LEU A 53 -14.59 5.36 3.91
N PRO A 54 -15.09 5.31 5.15
CA PRO A 54 -15.59 6.49 5.84
C PRO A 54 -14.47 7.51 6.17
N THR A 55 -13.21 7.10 6.09
CA THR A 55 -12.01 7.89 6.44
C THR A 55 -10.73 7.13 6.06
N TYR A 56 -9.63 7.88 5.89
CA TYR A 56 -8.27 7.34 5.71
C TYR A 56 -7.45 7.35 7.01
N SER A 57 -7.99 7.96 8.08
CA SER A 57 -7.31 7.98 9.38
C SER A 57 -7.30 6.57 9.98
N LEU A 58 -6.11 6.05 10.22
CA LEU A 58 -5.96 4.74 10.86
C LEU A 58 -6.54 4.73 12.27
N GLU A 59 -6.48 5.87 12.98
CA GLU A 59 -7.09 6.07 14.30
C GLU A 59 -8.60 5.89 14.24
N GLN A 60 -9.25 6.47 13.21
CA GLN A 60 -10.68 6.37 13.04
C GLN A 60 -11.14 5.03 12.45
N LEU A 61 -10.26 4.30 11.78
CA LEU A 61 -10.52 2.92 11.32
C LEU A 61 -10.32 1.90 12.45
N ALA A 62 -9.48 2.19 13.45
CA ALA A 62 -9.15 1.26 14.52
C ALA A 62 -10.39 0.68 15.23
N GLY A 63 -10.41 -0.64 15.39
CA GLY A 63 -11.50 -1.38 16.03
C GLY A 63 -12.79 -1.48 15.21
N ARG A 64 -12.83 -0.92 13.99
CA ARG A 64 -14.03 -0.96 13.15
C ARG A 64 -14.12 -2.26 12.36
N ARG A 65 -15.35 -2.63 12.04
CA ARG A 65 -15.70 -3.67 11.09
C ARG A 65 -16.50 -3.04 9.97
N LEU A 66 -16.03 -3.19 8.74
CA LEU A 66 -16.71 -2.72 7.53
C LEU A 66 -17.12 -3.93 6.71
N VAL A 67 -18.36 -3.91 6.23
CA VAL A 67 -18.95 -4.95 5.38
C VAL A 67 -19.25 -4.33 4.04
N PHE A 68 -18.95 -5.07 2.98
CA PHE A 68 -19.10 -4.62 1.61
C PHE A 68 -20.03 -5.56 0.84
N PRO A 69 -20.80 -5.04 -0.11
CA PRO A 69 -21.55 -5.88 -1.04
C PRO A 69 -20.58 -6.63 -1.97
N LEU A 70 -21.07 -7.73 -2.57
CA LEU A 70 -20.29 -8.57 -3.49
C LEU A 70 -20.55 -8.17 -4.94
N ASN A 71 -19.61 -8.43 -5.84
CA ASN A 71 -19.76 -8.14 -7.26
C ASN A 71 -21.00 -8.86 -7.84
N PRO A 72 -21.90 -8.20 -8.60
CA PRO A 72 -21.83 -6.82 -9.14
C PRO A 72 -22.63 -5.76 -8.36
N GLU A 73 -23.01 -6.04 -7.11
CA GLU A 73 -23.86 -5.13 -6.33
C GLU A 73 -23.16 -3.79 -6.07
N PRO A 74 -23.85 -2.65 -6.25
CA PRO A 74 -23.24 -1.32 -6.13
C PRO A 74 -22.51 -1.11 -4.79
N GLY A 75 -21.26 -0.63 -4.87
CA GLY A 75 -20.40 -0.39 -3.71
C GLY A 75 -19.49 -1.56 -3.34
N TYR A 76 -19.43 -2.60 -4.18
CA TYR A 76 -18.45 -3.67 -4.02
C TYR A 76 -17.02 -3.13 -4.17
N ILE A 77 -16.06 -3.85 -3.60
CA ILE A 77 -14.64 -3.53 -3.75
C ILE A 77 -14.13 -4.23 -5.00
N ASP A 78 -13.51 -3.47 -5.91
CA ASP A 78 -12.79 -4.03 -7.06
C ASP A 78 -11.41 -4.50 -6.60
N GLY A 79 -11.34 -5.77 -6.20
CA GLY A 79 -10.11 -6.40 -5.72
C GLY A 79 -9.45 -7.25 -6.81
N SER A 80 -8.12 -7.30 -6.80
CA SER A 80 -7.35 -8.07 -7.78
C SER A 80 -6.10 -8.73 -7.20
N LEU A 81 -5.74 -9.86 -7.80
CA LEU A 81 -4.52 -10.61 -7.56
C LEU A 81 -3.95 -11.06 -8.91
N TYR A 82 -2.67 -10.79 -9.18
CA TYR A 82 -2.06 -11.09 -10.47
C TYR A 82 -1.02 -12.20 -10.37
N PHE A 83 -1.16 -13.26 -11.15
CA PHE A 83 -0.13 -14.27 -11.35
C PHE A 83 -0.43 -15.09 -12.61
N ASP A 84 0.58 -15.80 -13.12
CA ASP A 84 0.49 -16.55 -14.39
C ASP A 84 0.04 -15.67 -15.58
N GLY A 85 0.46 -14.40 -15.58
CA GLY A 85 0.09 -13.40 -16.58
C GLY A 85 -1.40 -13.01 -16.59
N ARG A 86 -2.17 -13.40 -15.56
CA ARG A 86 -3.61 -13.22 -15.49
C ARG A 86 -4.03 -12.32 -14.32
N HIS A 87 -5.18 -11.70 -14.51
CA HIS A 87 -5.93 -10.97 -13.49
C HIS A 87 -6.95 -11.92 -12.86
N HIS A 88 -6.87 -12.12 -11.54
CA HIS A 88 -7.85 -12.88 -10.78
C HIS A 88 -8.61 -11.90 -9.88
N ALA A 89 -9.94 -11.85 -10.02
CA ALA A 89 -10.76 -10.96 -9.21
C ALA A 89 -10.80 -11.43 -7.75
N VAL A 90 -10.81 -10.48 -6.83
CA VAL A 90 -10.83 -10.73 -5.38
C VAL A 90 -11.99 -9.96 -4.77
N ASP A 91 -13.09 -10.66 -4.52
CA ASP A 91 -14.25 -10.09 -3.87
C ASP A 91 -14.03 -10.00 -2.37
N ILE A 92 -14.17 -8.80 -1.80
CA ILE A 92 -14.06 -8.57 -0.36
C ILE A 92 -15.43 -8.37 0.24
N ARG A 93 -15.76 -9.19 1.22
CA ARG A 93 -17.01 -9.08 1.98
C ARG A 93 -16.82 -8.25 3.25
N GLU A 94 -15.65 -8.34 3.87
CA GLU A 94 -15.43 -7.72 5.18
C GLU A 94 -13.96 -7.34 5.40
N LEU A 95 -13.79 -6.17 6.02
CA LEU A 95 -12.55 -5.72 6.61
C LEU A 95 -12.75 -5.51 8.12
N CYS A 96 -11.92 -6.16 8.93
CA CYS A 96 -11.91 -5.99 10.37
C CYS A 96 -10.59 -5.38 10.82
N PHE A 97 -10.65 -4.16 11.35
CA PHE A 97 -9.50 -3.43 11.84
C PHE A 97 -9.28 -3.71 13.33
N GLY A 98 -8.03 -4.02 13.68
CA GLY A 98 -7.60 -4.22 15.06
C GLY A 98 -7.38 -2.90 15.80
N LYS A 99 -6.58 -2.96 16.87
CA LYS A 99 -6.12 -1.76 17.59
C LYS A 99 -4.91 -1.17 16.87
N LEU A 100 -4.88 0.16 16.73
CA LEU A 100 -3.70 0.86 16.23
C LEU A 100 -2.56 0.74 17.26
N ASP A 101 -1.36 0.40 16.79
CA ASP A 101 -0.16 0.28 17.60
C ASP A 101 1.05 0.94 16.88
N PRO A 102 2.25 1.05 17.51
CA PRO A 102 3.42 1.68 16.89
C PRO A 102 3.90 1.02 15.58
N HIS A 103 3.48 -0.21 15.28
CA HIS A 103 3.80 -0.95 14.06
C HIS A 103 2.75 -0.77 12.96
N GLY A 104 1.60 -0.15 13.26
CA GLY A 104 0.54 0.14 12.31
C GLY A 104 -0.82 -0.40 12.74
N LEU A 105 -1.73 -0.54 11.78
CA LEU A 105 -3.10 -1.01 12.03
C LEU A 105 -3.27 -2.44 11.51
N PRO A 106 -3.44 -3.45 12.39
CA PRO A 106 -3.80 -4.79 11.97
C PRO A 106 -5.14 -4.78 11.22
N VAL A 107 -5.24 -5.54 10.14
CA VAL A 107 -6.48 -5.71 9.38
C VAL A 107 -6.66 -7.18 9.01
N ARG A 108 -7.86 -7.71 9.20
CA ARG A 108 -8.28 -9.01 8.69
C ARG A 108 -9.23 -8.80 7.52
N ILE A 109 -8.99 -9.51 6.44
CA ILE A 109 -9.73 -9.44 5.18
C ILE A 109 -10.43 -10.78 4.98
N GLU A 110 -11.73 -10.72 4.71
CA GLU A 110 -12.54 -11.88 4.36
C GLU A 110 -13.17 -11.67 3.00
N GLY A 111 -13.04 -12.69 2.15
CA GLY A 111 -13.44 -12.59 0.76
C GLY A 111 -13.37 -13.90 -0.01
N ARG A 112 -13.24 -13.79 -1.32
CA ARG A 112 -13.09 -14.90 -2.25
C ARG A 112 -12.22 -14.47 -3.43
N ILE A 113 -11.33 -15.36 -3.85
CA ILE A 113 -10.59 -15.22 -5.11
C ILE A 113 -11.39 -15.97 -6.17
N HIS A 114 -11.67 -15.29 -7.27
CA HIS A 114 -12.37 -15.83 -8.42
C HIS A 114 -11.40 -16.18 -9.54
N PHE A 115 -11.59 -17.37 -10.11
CA PHE A 115 -10.74 -17.92 -11.15
C PHE A 115 -11.55 -18.10 -12.44
N ASP A 116 -11.02 -17.60 -13.56
CA ASP A 116 -11.67 -17.67 -14.87
C ASP A 116 -11.53 -19.04 -15.55
N ASP A 117 -12.28 -19.23 -16.63
CA ASP A 117 -12.14 -20.42 -17.48
C ASP A 117 -10.71 -20.46 -18.08
N GLY A 118 -9.91 -21.42 -17.61
CA GLY A 118 -8.50 -21.58 -17.99
C GLY A 118 -7.51 -21.34 -16.84
N ALA A 119 -7.97 -20.81 -15.70
CA ALA A 119 -7.20 -20.83 -14.47
C ALA A 119 -7.01 -22.26 -13.95
N ARG A 120 -5.94 -22.50 -13.19
CA ARG A 120 -5.61 -23.85 -12.65
C ARG A 120 -6.34 -24.21 -11.35
N PHE A 121 -7.23 -23.34 -10.86
CA PHE A 121 -7.82 -23.43 -9.53
C PHE A 121 -9.32 -23.15 -9.56
N ASP A 122 -10.04 -23.70 -8.58
CA ASP A 122 -11.43 -23.33 -8.31
C ASP A 122 -11.50 -22.08 -7.42
N ASP A 123 -12.60 -21.34 -7.52
CA ASP A 123 -12.93 -20.22 -6.64
C ASP A 123 -12.70 -20.56 -5.18
N THR A 124 -11.86 -19.76 -4.53
CA THR A 124 -11.33 -20.10 -3.20
C THR A 124 -11.65 -19.02 -2.19
N ALA A 125 -12.14 -19.41 -1.02
CA ALA A 125 -12.37 -18.48 0.08
C ALA A 125 -11.04 -17.87 0.56
N LEU A 126 -11.05 -16.57 0.82
CA LEU A 126 -9.90 -15.80 1.30
C LEU A 126 -10.15 -15.35 2.74
N SER A 127 -9.26 -15.73 3.65
CA SER A 127 -9.15 -15.15 5.00
C SER A 127 -7.68 -14.82 5.23
N LEU A 128 -7.37 -13.54 5.40
CA LEU A 128 -6.00 -13.04 5.41
C LEU A 128 -5.82 -11.98 6.49
N ALA A 129 -4.74 -12.07 7.26
CA ALA A 129 -4.35 -11.05 8.23
C ALA A 129 -3.14 -10.27 7.70
N ALA A 130 -3.29 -8.96 7.57
CA ALA A 130 -2.25 -8.04 7.16
C ALA A 130 -2.09 -6.91 8.19
N ARG A 131 -1.09 -6.05 7.99
CA ARG A 131 -0.90 -4.86 8.80
C ARG A 131 -0.70 -3.65 7.90
N ILE A 132 -1.60 -2.67 8.05
CA ILE A 132 -1.50 -1.39 7.36
C ILE A 132 -0.39 -0.58 8.02
N ALA A 133 0.65 -0.25 7.25
CA ALA A 133 1.72 0.61 7.71
C ALA A 133 1.16 1.99 8.09
N ARG A 134 1.66 2.55 9.19
CA ARG A 134 1.39 3.96 9.49
C ARG A 134 2.05 4.85 8.43
N PRO A 135 1.36 5.88 7.93
CA PRO A 135 2.02 6.94 7.19
C PRO A 135 3.18 7.50 8.01
N LEU A 136 4.29 7.83 7.34
CA LEU A 136 5.38 8.55 8.00
C LEU A 136 4.86 9.92 8.43
N SER A 137 5.17 10.30 9.67
CA SER A 137 4.91 11.66 10.14
C SER A 137 5.76 12.68 9.38
N ASP A 138 5.29 13.92 9.36
CA ASP A 138 6.03 15.07 8.83
C ASP A 138 7.48 15.16 9.33
N ALA A 139 7.71 14.87 10.62
CA ALA A 139 9.03 14.88 11.21
C ALA A 139 9.91 13.70 10.73
N GLU A 140 9.32 12.52 10.53
CA GLU A 140 10.03 11.36 9.99
C GLU A 140 10.40 11.58 8.51
N ILE A 141 9.48 12.18 7.72
CA ILE A 141 9.75 12.56 6.33
C ILE A 141 10.88 13.60 6.28
N ASP A 142 10.81 14.63 7.11
CA ASP A 142 11.87 15.64 7.21
C ASP A 142 13.23 15.05 7.56
N ALA A 143 13.28 14.14 8.54
CA ALA A 143 14.51 13.47 8.93
C ALA A 143 15.10 12.61 7.80
N LEU A 144 14.24 11.94 7.01
CA LEU A 144 14.67 11.21 5.81
C LEU A 144 15.24 12.15 4.74
N ILE A 145 14.60 13.30 4.51
CA ILE A 145 15.09 14.32 3.58
C ILE A 145 16.46 14.83 4.02
N ASP A 146 16.59 15.21 5.30
CA ASP A 146 17.82 15.75 5.86
C ASP A 146 18.97 14.71 5.76
N ARG A 147 18.67 13.43 6.06
CA ARG A 147 19.63 12.32 5.88
C ARG A 147 20.03 12.15 4.42
N ALA A 148 19.06 12.08 3.51
CA ALA A 148 19.34 11.88 2.09
C ALA A 148 20.13 13.05 1.48
N ALA A 149 19.87 14.28 1.92
CA ALA A 149 20.65 15.45 1.52
C ALA A 149 22.09 15.37 2.03
N ALA A 150 22.28 15.01 3.30
CA ALA A 150 23.61 14.85 3.89
C ALA A 150 24.42 13.74 3.18
N ASP A 151 23.83 12.57 2.96
CA ASP A 151 24.50 11.43 2.31
C ASP A 151 24.86 11.74 0.85
N ALA A 152 24.05 12.52 0.16
CA ALA A 152 24.30 12.97 -1.21
C ALA A 152 25.26 14.18 -1.30
N GLY A 153 25.70 14.74 -0.18
CA GLY A 153 26.47 15.98 -0.12
C GLY A 153 25.74 17.18 -0.74
N VAL A 154 24.41 17.18 -0.65
CA VAL A 154 23.55 18.19 -1.26
C VAL A 154 23.32 19.31 -0.27
N GLY A 155 23.72 20.51 -0.69
CA GLY A 155 23.53 21.72 0.09
C GLY A 155 22.58 22.72 -0.56
N SER A 156 21.95 22.37 -1.68
CA SER A 156 21.30 23.38 -2.49
C SER A 156 20.07 22.91 -3.27
N ILE A 157 19.09 23.80 -3.45
CA ILE A 157 17.82 23.48 -4.12
C ILE A 157 18.02 23.00 -5.57
N GLN A 158 19.03 23.52 -6.27
CA GLN A 158 19.39 23.11 -7.64
C GLN A 158 19.78 21.62 -7.70
N GLN A 159 20.10 21.01 -6.57
CA GLN A 159 20.48 19.60 -6.45
C GLN A 159 19.37 18.73 -5.83
N SER A 160 18.16 19.26 -5.65
CA SER A 160 16.98 18.54 -5.13
C SER A 160 16.71 17.22 -5.85
N GLY A 161 16.98 17.14 -7.17
CA GLY A 161 16.85 15.90 -7.94
C GLY A 161 17.70 14.74 -7.44
N LYS A 162 18.88 15.01 -6.85
CA LYS A 162 19.73 13.96 -6.25
C LYS A 162 19.11 13.39 -4.98
N VAL A 163 18.52 14.27 -4.16
CA VAL A 163 17.80 13.87 -2.94
C VAL A 163 16.57 13.04 -3.33
N MET A 164 15.80 13.49 -4.32
CA MET A 164 14.64 12.74 -4.84
C MET A 164 15.02 11.36 -5.37
N ALA A 165 16.15 11.22 -6.07
CA ALA A 165 16.63 9.93 -6.57
C ALA A 165 17.05 8.97 -5.46
N ALA A 166 17.42 9.46 -4.28
CA ALA A 166 17.67 8.63 -3.10
C ALA A 166 16.34 8.24 -2.42
N LEU A 167 15.45 9.21 -2.21
CA LEU A 167 14.16 9.00 -1.54
C LEU A 167 13.20 8.09 -2.33
N SER A 168 13.19 8.17 -3.66
CA SER A 168 12.32 7.32 -4.51
C SER A 168 12.63 5.83 -4.42
N ARG A 169 13.81 5.47 -3.91
CA ARG A 169 14.23 4.08 -3.66
C ARG A 169 13.96 3.62 -2.23
N HIS A 170 13.49 4.51 -1.37
CA HIS A 170 13.25 4.18 0.04
C HIS A 170 11.93 3.41 0.19
N PRO A 171 11.93 2.20 0.78
CA PRO A 171 10.73 1.34 0.86
C PRO A 171 9.54 2.03 1.52
N SER A 172 9.76 2.78 2.60
CA SER A 172 8.71 3.51 3.32
C SER A 172 8.07 4.68 2.54
N LEU A 173 8.67 5.08 1.41
CA LEU A 173 8.16 6.15 0.54
C LEU A 173 7.58 5.61 -0.78
N ARG A 174 7.49 4.28 -0.94
CA ARG A 174 6.98 3.64 -2.17
C ARG A 174 5.61 4.16 -2.60
N HIS A 175 4.74 4.45 -1.63
CA HIS A 175 3.37 4.96 -1.84
C HIS A 175 3.22 6.44 -1.47
N ALA A 176 4.33 7.18 -1.30
CA ALA A 176 4.26 8.60 -1.00
C ALA A 176 3.81 9.41 -2.23
N ASP A 177 3.10 10.52 -2.00
CA ASP A 177 2.88 11.52 -3.03
C ASP A 177 4.22 12.17 -3.41
N MET A 178 4.75 11.79 -4.57
CA MET A 178 6.07 12.22 -5.02
C MET A 178 6.11 13.71 -5.37
N ALA A 179 4.99 14.33 -5.74
CA ALA A 179 4.92 15.76 -5.99
C ALA A 179 4.98 16.53 -4.67
N LEU A 180 4.21 16.11 -3.68
CA LEU A 180 4.24 16.68 -2.33
C LEU A 180 5.61 16.47 -1.67
N LEU A 181 6.19 15.28 -1.81
CA LEU A 181 7.53 14.97 -1.30
C LEU A 181 8.59 15.88 -1.96
N HIS A 182 8.52 16.09 -3.27
CA HIS A 182 9.45 16.97 -3.97
C HIS A 182 9.33 18.42 -3.52
N ALA A 183 8.11 18.94 -3.37
CA ALA A 183 7.88 20.29 -2.84
C ALA A 183 8.46 20.43 -1.42
N ARG A 184 8.31 19.41 -0.58
CA ARG A 184 8.87 19.36 0.78
C ARG A 184 10.40 19.33 0.79
N VAL A 185 11.02 18.54 -0.10
CA VAL A 185 12.48 18.53 -0.30
C VAL A 185 12.99 19.93 -0.67
N GLN A 186 12.34 20.61 -1.62
CA GLN A 186 12.72 21.96 -2.02
C GLN A 186 12.64 22.95 -0.85
N ALA A 187 11.54 22.92 -0.10
CA ALA A 187 11.36 23.78 1.07
C ALA A 187 12.46 23.53 2.13
N ARG A 188 12.78 22.27 2.43
CA ARG A 188 13.83 21.94 3.40
C ARG A 188 15.22 22.40 2.97
N LEU A 189 15.58 22.22 1.70
CA LEU A 189 16.88 22.68 1.18
C LEU A 189 17.01 24.20 1.22
N LEU A 190 15.94 24.94 0.89
CA LEU A 190 15.93 26.42 0.99
C LEU A 190 16.14 26.91 2.42
N ILE A 191 15.47 26.29 3.40
CA ILE A 191 15.67 26.60 4.83
C ILE A 191 17.12 26.31 5.23
N GLY A 192 17.67 25.17 4.79
CA GLY A 192 19.06 24.80 5.07
C GLY A 192 20.10 25.74 4.44
N GLU A 193 19.85 26.25 3.23
CA GLU A 193 20.70 27.29 2.60
C GLU A 193 20.66 28.61 3.38
N ALA A 194 19.46 29.07 3.76
CA ALA A 194 19.28 30.33 4.47
C ALA A 194 19.91 30.34 5.88
N MET A 195 20.00 29.17 6.52
CA MET A 195 20.56 29.01 7.87
C MET A 195 22.08 28.81 7.89
N ARG A 196 22.77 28.75 6.74
CA ARG A 196 24.24 28.65 6.74
C ARG A 196 24.88 29.99 7.14
N PRO A 197 25.87 29.98 8.05
CA PRO A 197 26.67 31.17 8.34
C PRO A 197 27.40 31.60 7.06
N ARG A 198 27.35 32.91 6.77
CA ARG A 198 28.10 33.55 5.68
C ARG A 198 29.59 33.58 5.97
#